data_AF-X6LCC2-F1
#
_entry.id   AF-X6LCC2-F1
#
_cell.length_a   1.000
_cell.length_b   1.000
_cell.length_c   1.000
_cell.angle_alpha   90.00
_cell.angle_beta   90.00
_cell.angle_gamma   90.00
#
_symmetry.space_group_name_H-M   'P 1'
#
loop_
_entity.id
_entity.type
_entity.pdbx_description
1 polymer ?
#
loop_
_entity_poly.entity_id
_entity_poly.type
_entity_poly.pdbx_seq_one_letter_code
_entity_poly.pdbx_strand_id
1 'polypeptide(L)'
;TVVHEAAKSGNLSQLKLILQNHPDIDINYSCNEHRQTPLHLAINHQQWDVACYCIKQSAYIDIKEGAVNSLILGTPFENIKNSL
;
A
#
# COMPACT_ATOMS: atom_id res chain seq x y z
N THR A 1 13.83 1.16 0.74
CA THR A 1 13.92 1.17 2.22
C THR A 1 13.33 -0.11 2.79
N VAL A 2 13.45 -0.36 4.11
CA VAL A 2 13.05 -1.65 4.72
C VAL A 2 11.56 -1.98 4.51
N VAL A 3 10.66 -0.99 4.59
CA VAL A 3 9.22 -1.16 4.34
C VAL A 3 8.92 -1.57 2.88
N HIS A 4 9.68 -1.02 1.93
CA HIS A 4 9.55 -1.33 0.50
C HIS A 4 10.02 -2.75 0.18
N GLU A 5 11.12 -3.19 0.79
CA GLU A 5 11.62 -4.56 0.60
C GLU A 5 10.66 -5.59 1.19
N ALA A 6 10.12 -5.34 2.39
CA ALA A 6 9.11 -6.23 2.99
C ALA A 6 7.85 -6.34 2.11
N ALA A 7 7.45 -5.24 1.45
CA ALA A 7 6.32 -5.27 0.53
C ALA A 7 6.63 -6.00 -0.79
N LYS A 8 7.82 -5.76 -1.35
CA LYS A 8 8.32 -6.44 -2.54
C LYS A 8 8.45 -7.95 -2.34
N SER A 9 8.91 -8.38 -1.16
CA SER A 9 9.11 -9.78 -0.82
C SER A 9 7.83 -10.49 -0.35
N GLY A 10 6.73 -9.76 -0.17
CA GLY A 10 5.48 -10.30 0.37
C GLY A 10 5.49 -10.65 1.85
N ASN A 11 6.49 -10.18 2.60
CA ASN A 11 6.62 -10.51 4.03
C ASN A 11 5.70 -9.63 4.88
N LEU A 12 4.41 -9.98 4.92
CA LEU A 12 3.39 -9.22 5.65
C LEU A 12 3.69 -9.11 7.16
N SER A 13 4.24 -10.16 7.77
CA SER A 13 4.59 -10.16 9.20
C SER A 13 5.68 -9.13 9.50
N GLN A 14 6.74 -9.12 8.68
CA GLN A 14 7.81 -8.14 8.79
C GLN A 14 7.31 -6.73 8.50
N LEU A 15 6.45 -6.56 7.48
CA LEU A 15 5.85 -5.28 7.16
C LEU A 15 5.09 -4.71 8.37
N LYS A 16 4.23 -5.51 9.01
CA LYS A 16 3.49 -5.11 10.21
C LYS A 16 4.41 -4.75 11.36
N LEU A 17 5.45 -5.55 11.61
CA LEU A 17 6.42 -5.29 12.68
C LEU A 17 7.16 -3.95 12.47
N ILE A 18 7.54 -3.64 11.23
CA ILE A 18 8.17 -2.36 10.88
C ILE A 18 7.23 -1.21 11.20
N LEU A 19 5.96 -1.28 10.78
CA LEU A 19 4.98 -0.21 11.01
C LEU A 19 4.63 -0.04 12.49
N GLN A 20 4.65 -1.12 13.27
CA GLN A 20 4.47 -1.07 14.72
C GLN A 20 5.64 -0.36 15.42
N ASN A 21 6.87 -0.63 14.98
CA ASN A 21 8.08 -0.03 15.57
C ASN A 21 8.37 1.39 15.05
N HIS A 22 7.81 1.76 13.89
CA HIS A 22 8.02 3.04 13.22
C HIS A 22 6.66 3.68 12.87
N PRO A 23 5.92 4.19 13.88
CA PRO A 23 4.59 4.76 13.67
C PRO A 23 4.60 6.05 12.83
N ASP A 24 5.76 6.62 12.56
CA ASP A 24 5.98 7.77 11.68
C ASP A 24 5.96 7.42 10.19
N ILE A 25 6.06 6.13 9.83
CA ILE A 25 6.01 5.69 8.44
C ILE A 25 4.56 5.68 7.94
N ASP A 26 4.23 6.63 7.08
CA ASP A 26 3.00 6.56 6.28
C ASP A 26 3.25 5.75 5.00
N ILE A 27 2.73 4.51 4.97
CA ILE A 27 2.88 3.60 3.82
C ILE A 27 2.18 4.07 2.55
N ASN A 28 1.28 5.06 2.63
CA ASN A 28 0.59 5.60 1.48
C ASN A 28 1.43 6.64 0.74
N TYR A 29 2.32 7.33 1.46
CA TYR A 29 3.16 8.42 0.93
C TYR A 29 4.66 8.10 0.91
N SER A 30 5.09 7.05 1.60
CA SER A 30 6.49 6.60 1.57
C SER A 30 6.82 6.04 0.19
N CYS A 31 7.87 6.60 -0.44
CA CYS A 31 8.35 6.19 -1.76
C CYS A 31 9.82 5.80 -1.71
N ASN A 32 10.21 4.81 -2.53
CA ASN A 32 11.61 4.49 -2.78
C ASN A 32 12.25 5.48 -3.79
N GLU A 33 13.51 5.24 -4.14
CA GLU A 33 14.27 6.03 -5.13
C GLU A 33 13.63 6.05 -6.53
N HIS A 34 12.81 5.05 -6.85
CA HIS A 34 12.05 4.94 -8.10
C HIS A 34 10.63 5.54 -8.00
N ARG A 35 10.32 6.28 -6.92
CA ARG A 35 8.99 6.86 -6.66
C ARG A 35 7.87 5.82 -6.52
N GLN A 36 8.21 4.59 -6.14
CA GLN A 36 7.24 3.53 -5.92
C GLN A 36 6.89 3.44 -4.44
N THR A 37 5.60 3.37 -4.12
CA THR A 37 5.11 3.07 -2.77
C THR A 37 5.20 1.56 -2.47
N PRO A 38 5.09 1.14 -1.19
CA PRO A 38 4.97 -0.28 -0.83
C PRO A 38 3.85 -1.01 -1.60
N LEU A 39 2.72 -0.35 -1.86
CA LEU A 39 1.62 -0.93 -2.66
C LEU A 39 2.03 -1.20 -4.11
N HIS A 40 2.76 -0.29 -4.76
CA HIS A 40 3.26 -0.51 -6.13
C HIS A 40 4.15 -1.75 -6.20
N LEU A 41 5.07 -1.90 -5.24
CA LEU A 41 5.97 -3.05 -5.19
C LEU A 41 5.22 -4.36 -4.94
N ALA A 42 4.24 -4.34 -4.03
CA ALA A 42 3.41 -5.52 -3.75
C ALA A 42 2.62 -5.96 -4.99
N ILE A 43 2.02 -5.03 -5.75
CA ILE A 43 1.28 -5.35 -6.98
C ILE A 43 2.22 -5.90 -8.06
N ASN A 44 3.33 -5.21 -8.33
CA ASN A 44 4.28 -5.61 -9.37
C ASN A 44 4.90 -6.99 -9.12
N HIS A 45 5.04 -7.36 -7.84
CA HIS A 45 5.57 -8.66 -7.42
C HIS A 45 4.48 -9.67 -7.04
N GLN A 46 3.20 -9.38 -7.30
CA GLN A 46 2.05 -10.26 -7.06
C GLN A 46 1.88 -10.69 -5.59
N GLN A 47 2.25 -9.81 -4.67
CA GLN A 47 2.16 -10.01 -3.22
C GLN A 47 0.80 -9.55 -2.69
N TRP A 48 -0.24 -10.33 -3.00
CA TRP A 48 -1.64 -9.94 -2.79
C TRP A 48 -2.02 -9.70 -1.34
N ASP A 49 -1.45 -10.45 -0.39
CA ASP A 49 -1.74 -10.27 1.04
C ASP A 49 -1.23 -8.91 1.55
N VAL A 50 -0.03 -8.52 1.10
CA VAL A 50 0.52 -7.19 1.39
C VAL A 50 -0.28 -6.10 0.68
N ALA A 51 -0.63 -6.30 -0.59
CA ALA A 51 -1.44 -5.34 -1.35
C ALA A 51 -2.79 -5.11 -0.66
N CYS A 52 -3.49 -6.18 -0.27
CA CYS A 52 -4.74 -6.12 0.48
C CYS A 52 -4.57 -5.39 1.81
N TYR A 53 -3.47 -5.64 2.53
CA TYR A 53 -3.18 -4.94 3.78
C TYR A 53 -2.98 -3.44 3.57
N CYS A 54 -2.15 -3.04 2.60
CA CYS A 54 -1.91 -1.63 2.27
C CYS A 54 -3.22 -0.92 1.90
N ILE A 55 -4.05 -1.52 1.03
CA ILE A 55 -5.36 -0.96 0.64
C ILE A 55 -6.28 -0.79 1.86
N LYS A 56 -6.33 -1.78 2.76
CA LYS A 56 -7.13 -1.69 3.98
C LYS A 56 -6.66 -0.57 4.91
N GLN A 57 -5.35 -0.34 5.01
CA GLN A 57 -4.82 0.79 5.80
C GLN A 57 -5.23 2.14 5.18
N SER A 58 -5.24 2.27 3.85
CA SER A 58 -5.75 3.48 3.18
C SER A 58 -7.25 3.67 3.43
N ALA A 59 -8.04 2.59 3.43
CA ALA A 59 -9.49 2.64 3.65
C ALA A 59 -9.91 2.95 5.09
N TYR A 60 -9.07 2.63 6.09
CA TYR A 60 -9.37 2.87 7.51
C TYR A 60 -9.19 4.33 7.94
N ILE A 61 -8.50 5.16 7.13
CA ILE A 61 -8.04 6.50 7.55
C ILE A 61 -9.09 7.62 7.36
N ASP A 62 -10.31 7.35 6.89
CA ASP A 62 -11.30 8.42 6.63
C ASP A 62 -12.57 8.39 7.51
N ILE A 63 -12.39 8.38 8.85
CA ILE A 63 -13.52 8.35 9.80
C ILE A 63 -13.94 9.75 10.28
N LYS A 64 -13.32 10.82 9.79
CA LYS A 64 -13.66 12.20 10.21
C LYS A 64 -14.71 12.88 9.33
N GLU A 65 -15.04 12.33 8.15
CA GLU A 65 -15.99 12.97 7.24
C GLU A 65 -17.15 12.09 6.75
N GLY A 66 -17.41 10.93 7.38
CA GLY A 66 -18.66 10.17 7.16
C GLY A 66 -18.90 9.68 5.72
N ALA A 67 -17.98 9.93 4.80
CA ALA A 67 -17.93 9.32 3.50
C ALA A 67 -17.07 8.07 3.62
N VAL A 68 -17.67 6.90 3.40
CA VAL A 68 -16.88 5.79 2.85
C VAL A 68 -16.29 6.38 1.58
N ASN A 69 -14.98 6.65 1.58
CA ASN A 69 -14.34 7.24 0.43
C ASN A 69 -14.29 6.17 -0.68
N SER A 70 -15.43 6.07 -1.37
CA SER A 70 -15.68 5.25 -2.57
C SER A 70 -14.75 5.66 -3.71
N LEU A 71 -13.87 6.66 -3.51
CA LEU A 71 -12.80 7.03 -4.43
C LEU A 71 -11.79 5.91 -4.69
N ILE A 72 -11.65 4.90 -3.83
CA ILE A 72 -10.72 3.77 -4.09
C ILE A 72 -11.41 2.59 -4.78
N LEU A 73 -12.74 2.47 -4.70
CA LEU A 73 -13.50 1.57 -5.59
C LEU A 73 -13.59 2.14 -7.02
N GLY A 74 -13.41 3.45 -7.17
CA GLY A 74 -13.33 4.18 -8.44
C GLY A 74 -11.96 4.16 -9.13
N THR A 75 -11.21 3.05 -9.07
CA THR A 75 -9.99 2.68 -9.86
C THR A 75 -8.63 2.78 -9.15
N PRO A 76 -7.91 1.64 -9.08
CA PRO A 76 -6.55 1.52 -9.65
C PRO A 76 -6.48 0.52 -10.82
N PHE A 77 -7.54 -0.24 -11.08
CA PHE A 77 -7.55 -1.29 -12.12
C PHE A 77 -7.62 -0.72 -13.55
N GLU A 78 -8.25 0.43 -13.78
CA GLU A 78 -8.35 1.03 -15.13
C GLU A 78 -7.01 1.59 -15.65
N ASN A 79 -6.11 2.03 -14.76
CA ASN A 79 -4.79 2.49 -15.17
C ASN A 79 -3.79 1.35 -15.45
N ILE A 80 -4.09 0.12 -15.01
CA ILE A 80 -3.25 -1.05 -15.32
C ILE A 80 -3.60 -1.61 -16.70
N LYS A 81 -4.83 -1.40 -17.20
CA LYS A 81 -5.27 -1.86 -18.52
C LYS A 81 -4.77 -1.00 -19.69
N ASN A 82 -4.37 0.25 -19.44
CA ASN A 82 -3.85 1.18 -20.45
C ASN A 82 -2.30 1.21 -20.55
N SER A 83 -1.60 0.27 -19.91
CA SER A 83 -0.14 0.11 -20.04
C SER A 83 0.27 -1.33 -20.40
N LEU A 84 -0.63 -2.09 -21.01
CA LEU A 84 -0.34 -3.31 -21.76
C LEU A 84 -0.86 -3.19 -23.19
#